data_AF-A0A1D8RY87-F1
#
_entry.id   AF-A0A1D8RY87-F1
#
_cell.length_a   1.000
_cell.length_b   1.000
_cell.length_c   1.000
_cell.angle_alpha   90.00
_cell.angle_beta   90.00
_cell.angle_gamma   90.00
#
_symmetry.space_group_name_H-M   'P 1'
#
loop_
_entity.id
_entity.type
_entity.pdbx_description
1 polymer ?
#
loop_
_entity_poly.entity_id
_entity_poly.type
_entity_poly.pdbx_seq_one_letter_code
_entity_poly.pdbx_strand_id
1 'polypeptide(L)'
;MLDKHSPEVQEQAIKIAKSIQKPKQTKEQTKLIAQGIEKGIAEYKKQQSKKSRIRDKAKKSLLREKNNQEKSTEACPQEIPPKRALYLPWLLLVISWIGFILFSQ
;
A
#
# COMPACT_ATOMS: atom_id res chain seq x y z
N MET A 1 -27.16 -12.79 -17.56
CA MET A 1 -25.79 -12.82 -17.00
C MET A 1 -25.70 -14.05 -16.13
N LEU A 2 -25.09 -15.11 -16.66
CA LEU A 2 -25.03 -16.41 -16.02
C LEU A 2 -23.76 -16.41 -15.16
N ASP A 3 -23.90 -16.06 -13.88
CA ASP A 3 -22.82 -16.25 -12.91
C ASP A 3 -22.61 -17.75 -12.73
N LYS A 4 -21.80 -18.35 -13.62
CA LYS A 4 -21.23 -19.68 -13.43
C LYS A 4 -20.26 -19.58 -12.27
N HIS A 5 -20.76 -19.81 -11.06
CA HIS A 5 -19.93 -20.01 -9.89
C HIS A 5 -18.98 -21.20 -10.14
N SER A 6 -17.79 -21.15 -9.51
CA SER A 6 -16.77 -22.18 -9.71
C SER A 6 -17.35 -23.58 -9.38
N PRO A 7 -17.14 -24.59 -10.23
CA PRO A 7 -17.63 -25.96 -9.98
C PRO A 7 -17.14 -26.51 -8.63
N GLU A 8 -15.95 -26.12 -8.20
CA GLU A 8 -15.40 -26.47 -6.88
C GLU A 8 -16.28 -25.98 -5.72
N VAL A 9 -16.83 -24.76 -5.84
CA VAL A 9 -17.68 -24.18 -4.79
C VAL A 9 -19.02 -24.88 -4.74
N GLN A 10 -19.55 -25.31 -5.89
CA GLN A 10 -20.78 -26.10 -5.98
C GLN A 10 -20.61 -27.47 -5.31
N GLU A 11 -19.53 -28.18 -5.62
CA GLU A 11 -19.23 -29.48 -5.02
C GLU A 11 -19.03 -29.38 -3.50
N GLN A 12 -18.28 -28.38 -3.04
CA GLN A 12 -18.09 -28.12 -1.62
C GLN A 12 -19.41 -27.76 -0.93
N ALA A 13 -20.25 -26.92 -1.55
CA ALA A 13 -21.54 -26.56 -1.01
C ALA A 13 -22.47 -27.78 -0.87
N ILE A 14 -22.47 -28.69 -1.85
CA ILE A 14 -23.21 -29.95 -1.78
C ILE A 14 -22.65 -30.85 -0.67
N LYS A 15 -21.33 -30.95 -0.53
CA LYS A 15 -20.68 -31.74 0.53
C LYS A 15 -21.05 -31.23 1.92
N ILE A 16 -21.00 -29.92 2.11
CA ILE A 16 -21.38 -29.26 3.37
C ILE A 16 -22.88 -29.46 3.64
N ALA A 17 -23.75 -29.22 2.66
CA ALA A 17 -25.19 -29.42 2.81
C ALA A 17 -25.54 -30.86 3.17
N LYS A 18 -24.89 -31.85 2.56
CA LYS A 18 -25.04 -33.28 2.91
C LYS A 18 -24.53 -33.59 4.32
N SER A 19 -23.44 -32.97 4.76
CA SER A 19 -22.90 -33.20 6.11
C SER A 19 -23.82 -32.68 7.23
N ILE A 20 -24.61 -31.64 6.94
CA ILE A 20 -25.56 -31.02 7.89
C ILE A 20 -26.99 -31.57 7.68
N GLN A 21 -27.17 -32.51 6.75
CA GLN A 21 -28.48 -33.02 6.35
C GLN A 21 -29.17 -33.70 7.53
N LYS A 22 -30.41 -33.29 7.82
CA LYS A 22 -31.22 -33.93 8.87
C LYS A 22 -31.85 -35.23 8.34
N PRO A 23 -32.08 -36.25 9.20
CA PRO A 23 -32.55 -37.59 8.80
C PRO A 23 -33.95 -37.64 8.14
N LYS A 24 -34.66 -36.51 7.99
CA LYS A 24 -35.95 -36.40 7.27
C LYS A 24 -35.90 -35.45 6.06
N GLN A 25 -34.72 -35.00 5.66
CA GLN A 25 -34.56 -33.98 4.61
C GLN A 25 -34.52 -34.59 3.20
N THR A 26 -35.26 -34.00 2.26
CA THR A 26 -35.28 -34.46 0.87
C THR A 26 -34.01 -34.03 0.11
N LYS A 27 -33.70 -34.75 -0.99
CA LYS A 27 -32.56 -34.42 -1.85
C LYS A 27 -32.68 -33.02 -2.47
N GLU A 28 -33.90 -32.61 -2.84
CA GLU A 28 -34.18 -31.28 -3.37
C GLU A 28 -33.93 -30.18 -2.33
N GLN A 29 -34.38 -30.37 -1.09
CA GLN A 29 -34.11 -29.43 0.01
C GLN A 29 -32.60 -29.30 0.27
N THR A 30 -31.87 -30.41 0.23
CA THR A 30 -30.41 -30.40 0.39
C THR A 30 -29.74 -29.63 -0.76
N LYS A 31 -30.25 -29.76 -1.99
CA LYS A 31 -29.77 -29.02 -3.17
C LYS A 31 -30.07 -27.51 -3.06
N LEU A 32 -31.24 -27.13 -2.55
CA LEU A 32 -31.56 -25.72 -2.28
C LEU A 32 -30.64 -25.09 -1.24
N ILE A 33 -30.30 -25.84 -0.18
CA ILE A 33 -29.31 -25.39 0.81
C ILE A 33 -27.93 -25.23 0.17
N ALA A 34 -27.50 -26.20 -0.65
CA ALA A 34 -26.23 -26.09 -1.38
C ALA A 34 -26.17 -24.83 -2.26
N GLN A 35 -27.24 -24.52 -2.98
CA GLN A 35 -27.34 -23.27 -3.77
C GLN A 35 -27.27 -22.01 -2.90
N GLY A 36 -27.85 -22.04 -1.70
CA GLY A 36 -27.74 -20.93 -0.74
C GLY A 36 -26.31 -20.73 -0.24
N ILE A 37 -25.61 -21.82 0.10
CA ILE A 37 -24.21 -21.79 0.53
C ILE A 37 -23.31 -21.27 -0.60
N GLU A 38 -23.53 -21.75 -1.82
CA GLU A 38 -22.80 -21.31 -3.01
C GLU A 38 -22.92 -19.80 -3.23
N LYS A 39 -24.15 -19.26 -3.20
CA LYS A 39 -24.40 -17.82 -3.31
C LYS A 39 -23.74 -17.03 -2.18
N GLY A 40 -23.85 -17.51 -0.94
CA GLY A 40 -23.25 -16.86 0.23
C GLY A 40 -21.73 -16.76 0.13
N ILE A 41 -21.05 -17.83 -0.28
CA ILE A 41 -19.59 -17.84 -0.50
C ILE A 41 -19.20 -16.87 -1.62
N ALA A 42 -19.96 -16.86 -2.72
CA ALA A 42 -19.70 -15.96 -3.84
C ALA A 42 -19.84 -14.48 -3.42
N GLU A 43 -20.89 -14.14 -2.69
CA GLU A 43 -21.12 -12.79 -2.21
C GLU A 43 -20.06 -12.35 -1.20
N TYR A 44 -19.70 -13.21 -0.23
CA TYR A 44 -18.64 -12.94 0.73
C TYR A 44 -17.30 -12.68 0.03
N LYS A 45 -16.92 -13.52 -0.93
CA LYS A 45 -15.68 -13.36 -1.71
C LYS A 45 -15.67 -12.06 -2.50
N LYS A 46 -16.82 -11.66 -3.05
CA LYS A 46 -16.99 -10.38 -3.75
C LYS A 46 -16.78 -9.20 -2.79
N GLN A 47 -17.43 -9.20 -1.63
CA GLN A 47 -17.25 -8.14 -0.62
C GLN A 47 -15.80 -8.06 -0.13
N GLN A 48 -15.17 -9.21 0.13
CA GLN A 48 -13.79 -9.29 0.60
C GLN A 48 -12.79 -8.77 -0.44
N SER A 49 -12.97 -9.08 -1.73
CA SER A 49 -12.13 -8.54 -2.80
C SER A 49 -12.25 -7.02 -2.91
N LYS A 50 -13.47 -6.47 -2.77
CA LYS A 50 -13.70 -5.01 -2.72
C LYS A 50 -12.98 -4.38 -1.53
N LYS A 51 -13.07 -4.98 -0.34
CA LYS A 51 -12.37 -4.51 0.87
C LYS A 51 -10.86 -4.55 0.72
N SER A 52 -10.30 -5.59 0.09
CA SER A 52 -8.86 -5.64 -0.21
C SER A 52 -8.43 -4.48 -1.09
N ARG A 53 -9.15 -4.24 -2.19
CA ARG A 53 -8.85 -3.14 -3.11
C ARG A 53 -8.89 -1.77 -2.43
N ILE A 54 -9.83 -1.54 -1.52
CA ILE A 54 -9.91 -0.29 -0.75
C ILE A 54 -8.68 -0.13 0.15
N ARG A 55 -8.27 -1.20 0.86
CA ARG A 55 -7.06 -1.18 1.69
C ARG A 55 -5.80 -0.94 0.87
N ASP A 56 -5.68 -1.58 -0.29
CA ASP A 56 -4.52 -1.41 -1.17
C ASP A 56 -4.44 0.01 -1.74
N LYS A 57 -5.59 0.61 -2.07
CA LYS A 57 -5.68 2.02 -2.48
C LYS A 57 -5.26 2.96 -1.34
N ALA A 58 -5.75 2.73 -0.12
CA ALA A 58 -5.40 3.55 1.04
C ALA A 58 -3.90 3.46 1.38
N LYS A 59 -3.30 2.26 1.32
CA LYS A 59 -1.85 2.10 1.49
C LYS A 59 -1.07 2.85 0.42
N LYS A 60 -1.49 2.74 -0.85
CA LYS A 60 -0.84 3.46 -1.96
C LYS A 60 -0.99 4.97 -1.85
N SER A 61 -2.13 5.49 -1.39
CA SER A 61 -2.32 6.93 -1.20
C SER A 61 -1.45 7.46 -0.08
N LEU A 62 -1.39 6.77 1.07
CA LEU A 62 -0.52 7.15 2.18
C LEU A 62 0.97 7.12 1.79
N LEU A 63 1.40 6.11 1.03
CA LEU A 63 2.78 6.03 0.57
C LEU A 63 3.13 7.15 -0.43
N ARG A 64 2.17 7.52 -1.30
CA ARG A 64 2.32 8.67 -2.21
C ARG A 64 2.39 9.98 -1.44
N GLU A 65 1.56 10.16 -0.43
CA GLU A 65 1.55 11.36 0.41
C GLU A 65 2.86 11.50 1.19
N LYS A 66 3.37 10.41 1.78
CA LYS A 66 4.70 10.38 2.40
C LYS A 66 5.81 10.71 1.42
N ASN A 67 5.83 10.10 0.23
CA ASN A 67 6.84 10.42 -0.79
C ASN A 67 6.75 11.88 -1.24
N ASN A 68 5.54 12.43 -1.36
CA ASN A 68 5.35 13.83 -1.72
C ASN A 68 5.76 14.78 -0.59
N GLN A 69 5.53 14.40 0.67
CA GLN A 69 6.08 15.11 1.83
C GLN A 69 7.60 15.02 1.87
N GLU A 70 8.21 13.87 1.62
CA GLU A 70 9.67 13.72 1.56
C GLU A 70 10.26 14.57 0.43
N LYS A 71 9.67 14.56 -0.78
CA LYS A 71 10.06 15.49 -1.86
C LYS A 71 9.85 16.96 -1.53
N SER A 72 8.80 17.28 -0.77
CA SER A 72 8.55 18.66 -0.31
C SER A 72 9.44 19.03 0.89
N THR A 73 9.99 18.04 1.61
CA THR A 73 10.92 18.21 2.74
C THR A 73 12.38 18.18 2.28
N GLU A 74 12.67 17.59 1.11
CA GLU A 74 13.89 17.86 0.32
C GLU A 74 13.89 19.28 -0.28
N ALA A 75 12.70 19.93 -0.34
CA ALA A 75 12.58 21.38 -0.37
C ALA A 75 12.56 21.97 1.06
N CYS A 76 13.39 21.44 1.96
CA CYS A 76 13.94 22.26 3.02
C CYS A 76 14.59 23.46 2.32
N PRO A 77 14.35 24.71 2.75
CA PRO A 77 15.22 25.79 2.36
C PRO A 77 16.63 25.29 2.65
N GLN A 78 17.47 25.12 1.63
CA GLN A 78 18.90 25.08 1.87
C GLN A 78 19.13 26.26 2.80
N GLU A 79 19.55 26.01 4.04
CA GLU A 79 20.09 27.07 4.85
C GLU A 79 21.29 27.55 4.06
N ILE A 80 21.05 28.56 3.21
CA ILE A 80 22.08 29.25 2.46
C ILE A 80 22.98 29.72 3.59
N PRO A 81 24.17 29.12 3.77
CA PRO A 81 25.01 29.51 4.88
C PRO A 81 25.19 31.02 4.73
N PRO A 82 24.98 31.80 5.81
CA PRO A 82 24.94 33.25 5.71
C PRO A 82 26.15 33.69 4.89
N LYS A 83 26.00 34.55 3.87
CA LYS A 83 27.05 34.85 2.86
C LYS A 83 28.45 35.01 3.47
N ARG A 84 28.52 35.50 4.71
CA ARG A 84 29.70 35.57 5.60
C ARG A 84 30.51 34.25 5.70
N ALA A 85 29.87 33.09 5.83
CA ALA A 85 30.50 31.78 5.92
C ALA A 85 31.19 31.35 4.61
N LEU A 86 30.72 31.84 3.44
CA LEU A 86 31.41 31.62 2.16
C LEU A 86 32.65 32.50 1.99
N TYR A 87 32.68 33.69 2.59
CA TYR A 87 33.81 34.63 2.47
C TYR A 87 34.95 34.35 3.45
N LEU A 88 34.69 33.66 4.57
CA LEU A 88 35.71 33.25 5.53
C LEU A 88 36.91 32.53 4.89
N PRO A 89 36.74 31.44 4.11
CA PRO A 89 37.88 30.74 3.54
C PRO A 89 38.66 31.60 2.53
N TRP A 90 37.98 32.46 1.77
CA TRP A 90 38.64 33.38 0.83
C TRP A 90 39.44 34.47 1.55
N LEU A 91 38.91 35.02 2.64
CA LEU A 91 39.62 36.01 3.45
C LEU A 91 40.86 35.40 4.12
N LEU A 92 40.76 34.19 4.68
CA LEU A 92 41.90 33.46 5.23
C LEU A 92 42.97 33.20 4.15
N LEU A 93 42.56 32.93 2.92
CA LEU A 93 43.48 32.67 1.81
C LEU A 93 44.27 33.92 1.41
N VAL A 94 43.60 35.08 1.32
CA VAL A 94 44.26 36.37 1.05
C VAL A 94 45.28 36.72 2.15
N ILE A 95 44.92 36.51 3.42
CA ILE A 95 45.83 36.75 4.56
C ILE A 95 47.07 35.84 4.48
N SER A 96 46.88 34.55 4.14
CA SER A 96 47.99 33.59 4.00
C SER A 96 49.00 34.01 2.93
N TRP A 97 48.52 34.50 1.78
CA TRP A 97 49.40 34.95 0.70
C TRP A 97 50.17 36.22 1.06
N ILE A 98 49.53 37.19 1.71
CA ILE A 98 50.21 38.43 2.16
C ILE A 98 51.33 38.08 3.15
N GLY A 99 51.05 37.18 4.11
CA GLY A 99 52.07 36.70 5.04
C GLY A 99 53.23 36.00 4.33
N PHE A 100 52.93 35.18 3.31
CA PHE A 100 53.97 34.50 2.54
C PHE A 100 54.80 35.46 1.69
N ILE A 101 54.20 36.48 1.07
CA ILE A 101 54.92 37.50 0.29
C ILE A 101 55.85 38.32 1.20
N LEU A 102 55.38 38.75 2.38
CA LEU A 102 56.20 39.48 3.33
C LEU A 102 57.31 38.63 3.96
N PHE A 103 57.10 37.31 4.08
CA PHE A 103 58.11 36.38 4.59
C PHE A 103 59.11 35.94 3.52
N SER A 104 58.71 35.87 2.25
CA SER A 104 59.55 35.45 1.12
C SER A 104 60.29 36.60 0.42
N GLN A 105 60.12 37.83 0.91
CA GLN A 105 60.84 39.02 0.47
C GLN A 105 62.00 39.37 1.40
#